data_AF-A0A938MX83-F1
#
_entry.id   AF-A0A938MX83-F1
#
_cell.length_a   1.000
_cell.length_b   1.000
_cell.length_c   1.000
_cell.angle_alpha   90.00
_cell.angle_beta   90.00
_cell.angle_gamma   90.00
#
_symmetry.space_group_name_H-M   'P 1'
#
loop_
_entity.id
_entity.type
_entity.pdbx_description
1 polymer ?
#
loop_
_entity_poly.entity_id
_entity_poly.type
_entity_poly.pdbx_seq_one_letter_code
_entity_poly.pdbx_strand_id
1 'polypeptide(L)'
;MPRILLRFALTLLWVIAPLPWAVSRAEDDSFLVVVYNVENLFDVDGAALFEDYAPDRYGPAHLRTKLVNIARVLATFDGGRGPDIILFEELEADQTPGTALFDAESFLRQYAATSLAAMLAEPLSADVRDLPAEAFLLKALHEAGLGPYDVRTGHHQPDPTGRTIAHVNATFSRFPIVDAKTHPS
;
A
#
# COMPACT_ATOMS: atom_id res chain seq x y z
N MET A 1 45.19 64.58 49.89
CA MET A 1 45.13 63.45 50.84
C MET A 1 44.08 62.44 50.37
N PRO A 2 44.26 61.13 50.61
CA PRO A 2 44.20 60.11 49.57
C PRO A 2 42.92 59.23 49.54
N ARG A 3 42.90 58.42 48.47
CA ARG A 3 41.97 57.38 48.01
C ARG A 3 41.87 56.17 48.95
N ILE A 4 40.68 55.60 49.11
CA ILE A 4 40.42 54.18 49.49
C ILE A 4 39.09 53.80 48.81
N LEU A 5 39.04 53.26 47.59
CA LEU A 5 39.26 51.88 47.15
C LEU A 5 38.62 50.80 48.05
N LEU A 6 37.36 50.42 47.76
CA LEU A 6 36.83 49.12 48.17
C LEU A 6 36.45 48.33 46.91
N ARG A 7 37.19 47.24 46.71
CA ARG A 7 37.16 46.36 45.54
C ARG A 7 35.91 45.47 45.60
N PHE A 8 35.04 45.55 44.61
CA PHE A 8 34.06 44.49 44.34
C PHE A 8 34.80 43.32 43.69
N ALA A 9 35.01 42.24 44.45
CA ALA A 9 35.46 40.96 43.90
C ALA A 9 34.25 40.25 43.29
N LEU A 10 34.12 40.33 41.95
CA LEU A 10 33.17 39.50 41.21
C LEU A 10 33.87 38.18 40.88
N THR A 11 33.65 37.15 41.69
CA THR A 11 34.09 35.78 41.39
C THR A 11 33.18 35.22 40.31
N LEU A 12 33.64 35.21 39.06
CA LEU A 12 32.90 34.64 37.93
C LEU A 12 32.98 33.11 38.02
N LEU A 13 31.95 32.48 38.59
CA LEU A 13 31.79 31.03 38.62
C LEU A 13 31.40 30.55 37.21
N TRP A 14 32.35 30.03 36.45
CA TRP A 14 32.07 29.34 35.19
C TRP A 14 31.36 28.02 35.50
N VAL A 15 30.03 28.04 35.48
CA VAL A 15 29.23 26.82 35.39
C VAL A 15 29.40 26.31 33.96
N ILE A 16 30.27 25.32 33.78
CA ILE A 16 30.31 24.51 32.57
C ILE A 16 29.03 23.67 32.58
N ALA A 17 27.95 24.24 32.06
CA ALA A 17 26.78 23.45 31.70
C ALA A 17 27.23 22.49 30.59
N PRO A 18 27.03 21.16 30.71
CA PRO A 18 27.23 20.28 29.58
C PRO A 18 26.21 20.71 28.53
N LEU A 19 26.68 21.38 27.48
CA LEU A 19 25.93 21.54 26.25
C LEU A 19 25.53 20.11 25.85
N PRO A 20 24.23 19.76 25.84
CA PRO A 20 23.84 18.50 25.25
C PRO A 20 24.30 18.59 23.80
N TRP A 21 25.30 17.79 23.42
CA TRP A 21 25.52 17.47 22.03
C TRP A 21 24.18 16.91 21.55
N ALA A 22 23.42 17.75 20.84
CA ALA A 22 22.31 17.29 20.05
C ALA A 22 22.95 16.37 19.02
N VAL A 23 22.96 15.07 19.33
CA VAL A 23 23.14 14.03 18.33
C VAL A 23 21.94 14.21 17.41
N SER A 24 22.15 14.95 16.33
CA SER A 24 21.23 14.92 15.21
C SER A 24 21.20 13.47 14.77
N ARG A 25 20.14 12.72 15.10
CA ARG A 25 19.88 11.49 14.36
C ARG A 25 19.77 11.96 12.91
N ALA A 26 20.66 11.50 12.04
CA ALA A 26 20.36 11.54 10.62
C ALA A 26 18.97 10.92 10.48
N GLU A 27 18.03 11.62 9.86
CA GLU A 27 16.84 10.95 9.36
C GLU A 27 17.36 9.83 8.46
N ASP A 28 16.95 8.61 8.79
CA ASP A 28 17.34 7.44 8.01
C ASP A 28 16.53 7.53 6.71
N ASP A 29 17.14 8.10 5.67
CA ASP A 29 16.53 8.27 4.33
C ASP A 29 16.35 6.92 3.59
N SER A 30 16.44 5.80 4.31
CA SER A 30 16.21 4.47 3.75
C SER A 30 14.71 4.17 3.66
N PHE A 31 14.36 3.36 2.66
CA PHE A 31 13.02 2.85 2.46
C PHE A 31 13.08 1.39 2.02
N LEU A 32 12.06 0.63 2.38
CA LEU A 32 11.97 -0.79 2.07
C LEU A 32 11.11 -1.02 0.82
N VAL A 33 11.69 -1.73 -0.15
CA VAL A 33 11.00 -2.21 -1.35
C VAL A 33 10.85 -3.72 -1.27
N VAL A 34 9.64 -4.22 -1.53
CA VAL A 34 9.35 -5.65 -1.67
C VAL A 34 8.78 -5.92 -3.05
N VAL A 35 9.33 -6.92 -3.74
CA VAL A 35 8.73 -7.48 -4.96
C VAL A 35 8.06 -8.79 -4.58
N TYR A 36 6.76 -8.91 -4.85
CA TYR A 36 5.97 -10.04 -4.40
C TYR A 36 5.00 -10.49 -5.49
N ASN A 37 5.37 -11.58 -6.15
CA ASN A 37 4.43 -12.35 -6.96
C ASN A 37 3.40 -13.03 -6.04
N VAL A 38 2.13 -12.65 -6.17
CA VAL A 38 1.04 -13.16 -5.33
C VAL A 38 0.42 -14.43 -5.90
N GLU A 39 1.11 -15.06 -6.84
CA GLU A 39 0.76 -16.31 -7.52
C GLU A 39 -0.68 -16.26 -7.97
N ASN A 40 -0.98 -15.32 -8.87
CA ASN A 40 -2.27 -15.22 -9.51
C ASN A 40 -3.45 -14.82 -8.58
N LEU A 41 -3.53 -13.55 -8.20
CA LEU A 41 -4.59 -12.99 -7.36
C LEU A 41 -5.80 -12.58 -8.22
N PHE A 42 -6.92 -13.28 -8.03
CA PHE A 42 -8.16 -13.11 -8.78
C PHE A 42 -9.14 -12.12 -8.12
N ASP A 43 -10.12 -11.63 -8.87
CA ASP A 43 -11.25 -10.85 -8.32
C ASP A 43 -12.49 -11.74 -8.07
N VAL A 44 -13.71 -11.20 -8.01
CA VAL A 44 -14.93 -11.99 -7.75
C VAL A 44 -16.06 -11.70 -8.72
N ASP A 45 -15.76 -11.10 -9.88
CA ASP A 45 -16.77 -10.76 -10.88
C ASP A 45 -17.20 -12.00 -11.71
N GLY A 46 -16.28 -12.97 -11.86
CA GLY A 46 -16.44 -14.19 -12.65
C GLY A 46 -16.11 -14.04 -14.13
N ALA A 47 -15.56 -12.91 -14.55
CA ALA A 47 -15.10 -12.59 -15.89
C ALA A 47 -13.59 -12.85 -16.03
N ALA A 48 -13.23 -14.12 -16.18
CA ALA A 48 -11.84 -14.54 -16.35
C ALA A 48 -11.51 -14.97 -17.79
N LEU A 49 -10.26 -14.75 -18.21
CA LEU A 49 -9.77 -15.23 -19.52
C LEU A 49 -9.38 -16.71 -19.53
N PHE A 50 -9.10 -17.30 -18.37
CA PHE A 50 -8.75 -18.72 -18.26
C PHE A 50 -9.72 -19.44 -17.32
N GLU A 51 -9.99 -20.71 -17.60
CA GLU A 51 -10.96 -21.52 -16.85
C GLU A 51 -10.52 -21.84 -15.41
N ASP A 52 -9.21 -21.80 -15.13
CA ASP A 52 -8.69 -22.10 -13.79
C ASP A 52 -9.18 -21.10 -12.72
N TYR A 53 -9.75 -19.98 -13.15
CA TYR A 53 -10.22 -18.85 -12.34
C TYR A 53 -11.73 -18.84 -12.16
N ALA A 54 -12.41 -19.83 -12.74
CA ALA A 54 -13.85 -19.87 -12.70
C ALA A 54 -14.35 -19.90 -11.22
N PRO A 55 -15.46 -19.21 -10.91
CA PRO A 55 -15.98 -19.07 -9.55
C PRO A 55 -16.27 -20.40 -8.83
N ASP A 56 -16.42 -21.51 -9.57
CA ASP A 56 -16.60 -22.86 -9.04
C ASP A 56 -15.34 -23.43 -8.38
N ARG A 57 -14.15 -22.90 -8.73
CA ARG A 57 -12.86 -23.26 -8.13
C ARG A 57 -12.42 -22.26 -7.06
N TYR A 58 -12.51 -20.97 -7.39
CA TYR A 58 -12.01 -19.89 -6.56
C TYR A 58 -13.12 -18.89 -6.24
N GLY A 59 -13.59 -18.92 -5.00
CA GLY A 59 -14.68 -18.06 -4.53
C GLY A 59 -14.23 -17.01 -3.51
N PRO A 60 -15.16 -16.20 -2.99
CA PRO A 60 -14.86 -15.08 -2.08
C PRO A 60 -14.09 -15.50 -0.81
N ALA A 61 -14.39 -16.68 -0.27
CA ALA A 61 -13.68 -17.23 0.89
C ALA A 61 -12.21 -17.58 0.60
N HIS A 62 -11.91 -18.07 -0.61
CA HIS A 62 -10.55 -18.35 -1.07
C HIS A 62 -9.79 -17.04 -1.26
N LEU A 63 -10.41 -16.05 -1.91
CA LEU A 63 -9.82 -14.73 -2.09
C LEU A 63 -9.48 -14.10 -0.75
N ARG A 64 -10.44 -14.07 0.20
CA ARG A 64 -10.22 -13.56 1.55
C ARG A 64 -9.03 -14.23 2.25
N THR A 65 -8.94 -15.55 2.17
CA THR A 65 -7.85 -16.31 2.81
C THR A 65 -6.49 -15.89 2.24
N LYS A 66 -6.41 -15.78 0.92
CA LYS A 66 -5.20 -15.37 0.21
C LYS A 66 -4.77 -13.95 0.60
N LEU A 67 -5.70 -13.01 0.57
CA LEU A 67 -5.48 -11.60 0.95
C LEU A 67 -4.99 -11.44 2.39
N VAL A 68 -5.64 -12.12 3.34
CA VAL A 68 -5.23 -12.09 4.75
C VAL A 68 -3.82 -12.66 4.93
N ASN A 69 -3.47 -13.72 4.21
CA ASN A 69 -2.13 -14.29 4.27
C ASN A 69 -1.07 -13.39 3.64
N ILE A 70 -1.38 -12.73 2.52
CA ILE A 70 -0.50 -11.72 1.90
C ILE A 70 -0.22 -10.58 2.88
N ALA A 71 -1.27 -10.02 3.50
CA ALA A 71 -1.13 -8.95 4.48
C ALA A 71 -0.29 -9.38 5.70
N ARG A 72 -0.47 -10.62 6.19
CA ARG A 72 0.34 -11.18 7.28
C ARG A 72 1.82 -11.29 6.93
N VAL A 73 2.14 -11.76 5.72
CA VAL A 73 3.53 -11.84 5.25
C VAL A 73 4.14 -10.44 5.20
N LEU A 74 3.43 -9.48 4.63
CA LEU A 74 3.92 -8.10 4.51
C LEU A 74 4.05 -7.40 5.88
N ALA A 75 3.22 -7.76 6.86
CA ALA A 75 3.35 -7.30 8.24
C ALA A 75 4.56 -7.87 8.99
N THR A 76 5.32 -8.82 8.43
CA THR A 76 6.57 -9.29 9.05
C THR A 76 7.74 -8.34 8.78
N PHE A 77 7.61 -7.46 7.80
CA PHE A 77 8.65 -6.52 7.42
C PHE A 77 8.65 -5.27 8.31
N ASP A 78 9.84 -4.74 8.53
CA ASP A 78 10.09 -3.48 9.24
C ASP A 78 9.35 -3.37 10.58
N GLY A 79 9.48 -4.40 11.41
CA GLY A 79 8.92 -4.44 12.76
C GLY A 79 7.38 -4.34 12.82
N GLY A 80 6.68 -4.72 11.76
CA GLY A 80 5.22 -4.61 11.68
C GLY A 80 4.73 -3.37 10.94
N ARG A 81 5.62 -2.41 10.63
CA ARG A 81 5.25 -1.26 9.81
C ARG A 81 4.91 -1.71 8.39
N GLY A 82 5.58 -2.72 7.87
CA GLY A 82 5.48 -3.18 6.49
C GLY A 82 6.31 -2.33 5.51
N PRO A 83 6.35 -2.71 4.22
CA PRO A 83 7.18 -2.04 3.22
C PRO A 83 6.73 -0.59 2.93
N ASP A 84 7.65 0.20 2.38
CA ASP A 84 7.36 1.54 1.86
C ASP A 84 6.84 1.47 0.42
N ILE A 85 7.38 0.54 -0.36
CA ILE A 85 6.96 0.25 -1.74
C ILE A 85 6.79 -1.26 -1.89
N ILE A 86 5.70 -1.67 -2.53
CA ILE A 86 5.43 -3.06 -2.90
C ILE A 86 5.17 -3.13 -4.41
N LEU A 87 5.90 -3.99 -5.10
CA LEU A 87 5.70 -4.33 -6.49
C LEU A 87 5.04 -5.70 -6.54
N PHE A 88 3.72 -5.72 -6.70
CA PHE A 88 2.95 -6.95 -6.85
C PHE A 88 2.96 -7.41 -8.30
N GLU A 89 3.09 -8.73 -8.48
CA GLU A 89 3.02 -9.40 -9.77
C GLU A 89 1.90 -10.43 -9.78
N GLU A 90 1.37 -10.71 -10.96
CA GLU A 90 0.28 -11.67 -11.20
C GLU A 90 -1.02 -11.34 -10.47
N LEU A 91 -1.52 -10.11 -10.61
CA LEU A 91 -2.93 -9.81 -10.36
C LEU A 91 -3.73 -10.10 -11.62
N GLU A 92 -4.92 -10.69 -11.50
CA GLU A 92 -5.87 -10.78 -12.59
C GLU A 92 -6.20 -9.36 -13.08
N ALA A 93 -6.12 -9.18 -14.38
CA ALA A 93 -6.59 -7.97 -15.02
C ALA A 93 -8.11 -7.99 -15.02
N ASP A 94 -8.75 -6.92 -14.53
CA ASP A 94 -10.20 -6.78 -14.59
C ASP A 94 -10.67 -6.79 -16.06
N GLN A 95 -11.45 -7.80 -16.42
CA GLN A 95 -11.98 -7.98 -17.77
C GLN A 95 -13.34 -7.31 -17.97
N THR A 96 -13.89 -6.67 -16.93
CA THR A 96 -15.16 -5.96 -17.02
C THR A 96 -15.03 -4.79 -18.01
N PRO A 97 -15.88 -4.74 -19.07
CA PRO A 97 -15.78 -3.69 -20.08
C PRO A 97 -16.08 -2.30 -19.50
N GLY A 98 -15.20 -1.33 -19.81
CA GLY A 98 -15.43 0.08 -19.45
C GLY A 98 -15.08 0.44 -18.01
N THR A 99 -14.39 -0.42 -17.25
CA THR A 99 -13.92 -0.06 -15.91
C THR A 99 -12.93 1.11 -15.98
N ALA A 100 -13.17 2.12 -15.14
CA ALA A 100 -12.23 3.22 -14.95
C ALA A 100 -10.98 2.74 -14.21
N LEU A 101 -9.90 3.53 -14.29
CA LEU A 101 -8.73 3.28 -13.44
C LEU A 101 -9.14 3.31 -11.95
N PHE A 102 -8.62 2.34 -11.20
CA PHE A 102 -8.90 2.21 -9.77
C PHE A 102 -8.38 3.43 -8.98
N ASP A 103 -9.27 4.09 -8.24
CA ASP A 103 -8.95 5.18 -7.31
C ASP A 103 -8.93 4.64 -5.87
N ALA A 104 -7.71 4.42 -5.37
CA ALA A 104 -7.43 3.89 -4.03
C ALA A 104 -8.03 4.73 -2.90
N GLU A 105 -7.96 6.06 -2.98
CA GLU A 105 -8.41 6.94 -1.90
C GLU A 105 -9.94 6.94 -1.82
N SER A 106 -10.60 7.10 -2.97
CA SER A 106 -12.06 7.07 -3.05
C SER A 106 -12.62 5.72 -2.61
N PHE A 107 -11.96 4.62 -3.03
CA PHE A 107 -12.32 3.27 -2.61
C PHE A 107 -12.23 3.07 -1.08
N LEU A 108 -11.08 3.40 -0.46
CA LEU A 108 -10.93 3.24 0.98
C LEU A 108 -11.92 4.11 1.77
N ARG A 109 -12.25 5.31 1.26
CA ARG A 109 -13.28 6.17 1.85
C ARG A 109 -14.67 5.56 1.75
N GLN A 110 -15.04 5.03 0.59
CA GLN A 110 -16.33 4.37 0.35
C GLN A 110 -16.51 3.17 1.29
N TYR A 111 -15.48 2.35 1.47
CA TYR A 111 -15.52 1.12 2.27
C TYR A 111 -14.91 1.28 3.67
N ALA A 112 -14.81 2.51 4.21
CA ALA A 112 -14.17 2.75 5.51
C ALA A 112 -14.84 2.00 6.67
N ALA A 113 -16.17 1.89 6.65
CA ALA A 113 -16.97 1.24 7.69
C ALA A 113 -17.29 -0.24 7.40
N THR A 114 -16.87 -0.77 6.24
CA THR A 114 -17.16 -2.15 5.82
C THR A 114 -15.87 -2.96 5.91
N SER A 115 -15.90 -4.12 6.57
CA SER A 115 -14.70 -4.95 6.63
C SER A 115 -14.50 -5.76 5.34
N LEU A 116 -13.27 -6.17 5.02
CA LEU A 116 -12.98 -7.09 3.91
C LEU A 116 -13.79 -8.37 4.05
N ALA A 117 -13.91 -8.87 5.28
CA ALA A 117 -14.73 -10.03 5.61
C ALA A 117 -16.21 -9.83 5.28
N ALA A 118 -16.75 -8.62 5.48
CA ALA A 118 -18.12 -8.27 5.13
C ALA A 118 -18.30 -8.03 3.64
N MET A 119 -17.31 -7.42 2.96
CA MET A 119 -17.32 -7.27 1.49
C MET A 119 -17.40 -8.63 0.81
N LEU A 120 -16.57 -9.59 1.24
CA LEU A 120 -16.48 -10.92 0.66
C LEU A 120 -17.45 -11.94 1.28
N ALA A 121 -18.46 -11.48 2.03
CA ALA A 121 -19.51 -12.35 2.55
C ALA A 121 -20.56 -12.62 1.47
N GLU A 122 -21.00 -13.87 1.35
CA GLU A 122 -22.05 -14.21 0.39
C GLU A 122 -23.45 -13.94 0.95
N PRO A 123 -24.40 -13.48 0.11
CA PRO A 123 -24.23 -13.13 -1.31
C PRO A 123 -23.49 -11.79 -1.49
N LEU A 124 -22.61 -11.70 -2.50
CA LEU A 124 -21.89 -10.46 -2.83
C LEU A 124 -22.84 -9.39 -3.36
N SER A 125 -22.67 -8.14 -2.91
CA SER A 125 -23.32 -6.99 -3.54
C SER A 125 -22.74 -6.71 -4.91
N ALA A 126 -23.54 -6.11 -5.81
CA ALA A 126 -23.09 -5.74 -7.16
C ALA A 126 -21.84 -4.84 -7.11
N ASP A 127 -21.86 -3.80 -6.26
CA ASP A 127 -20.73 -2.87 -6.10
C ASP A 127 -19.44 -3.52 -5.62
N VAL A 128 -19.51 -4.68 -4.95
CA VAL A 128 -18.32 -5.41 -4.51
C VAL A 128 -17.87 -6.39 -5.58
N ARG A 129 -18.83 -6.99 -6.30
CA ARG A 129 -18.57 -7.92 -7.39
C ARG A 129 -17.69 -7.27 -8.46
N ASP A 130 -17.96 -6.02 -8.80
CA ASP A 130 -17.28 -5.30 -9.88
C ASP A 130 -15.96 -4.60 -9.44
N LEU A 131 -15.38 -4.99 -8.29
CA LEU A 131 -14.11 -4.44 -7.82
C LEU A 131 -12.92 -5.24 -8.38
N PRO A 132 -11.83 -4.57 -8.80
CA PRO A 132 -10.65 -5.26 -9.28
C PRO A 132 -9.84 -5.88 -8.14
N ALA A 133 -8.95 -6.83 -8.46
CA ALA A 133 -8.13 -7.55 -7.48
C ALA A 133 -7.29 -6.62 -6.57
N GLU A 134 -6.73 -5.53 -7.13
CA GLU A 134 -5.96 -4.55 -6.35
C GLU A 134 -6.79 -3.82 -5.28
N ALA A 135 -8.11 -3.70 -5.46
CA ALA A 135 -8.98 -3.06 -4.48
C ALA A 135 -9.10 -3.93 -3.22
N PHE A 136 -9.32 -5.24 -3.39
CA PHE A 136 -9.35 -6.17 -2.28
C PHE A 136 -8.00 -6.30 -1.58
N LEU A 137 -6.91 -6.28 -2.35
CA LEU A 137 -5.55 -6.26 -1.82
C LEU A 137 -5.32 -5.02 -0.97
N LEU A 138 -5.64 -3.83 -1.48
CA LEU A 138 -5.54 -2.59 -0.73
C LEU A 138 -6.36 -2.61 0.55
N LYS A 139 -7.59 -3.12 0.50
CA LYS A 139 -8.44 -3.23 1.68
C LYS A 139 -7.83 -4.15 2.74
N ALA A 140 -7.30 -5.30 2.34
CA ALA A 140 -6.66 -6.25 3.25
C ALA A 140 -5.42 -5.65 3.93
N LEU A 141 -4.59 -4.94 3.17
CA LEU A 141 -3.42 -4.24 3.71
C LEU A 141 -3.86 -3.16 4.69
N HIS A 142 -4.82 -2.32 4.30
CA HIS A 142 -5.35 -1.24 5.15
C HIS A 142 -5.88 -1.77 6.50
N GLU A 143 -6.64 -2.86 6.49
CA GLU A 143 -7.15 -3.48 7.73
C GLU A 143 -6.04 -4.06 8.61
N ALA A 144 -4.92 -4.49 8.02
CA ALA A 144 -3.76 -4.95 8.75
C ALA A 144 -2.89 -3.80 9.31
N GLY A 145 -3.29 -2.53 9.14
CA GLY A 145 -2.47 -1.36 9.48
C GLY A 145 -1.40 -1.03 8.43
N LEU A 146 -1.51 -1.66 7.26
CA LEU A 146 -0.71 -1.50 6.04
C LEU A 146 -0.80 -0.08 5.46
N GLY A 147 0.32 0.58 5.13
CA GLY A 147 0.29 1.82 4.33
C GLY A 147 0.11 3.10 5.17
N PRO A 148 -0.65 4.11 4.69
CA PRO A 148 -1.47 4.12 3.47
C PRO A 148 -0.62 3.98 2.19
N TYR A 149 -1.23 3.45 1.13
CA TYR A 149 -0.59 3.28 -0.17
C TYR A 149 -1.35 4.02 -1.27
N ASP A 150 -0.63 4.76 -2.10
CA ASP A 150 -1.03 5.09 -3.46
C ASP A 150 -0.85 3.84 -4.33
N VAL A 151 -1.78 3.60 -5.26
CA VAL A 151 -1.85 2.37 -6.07
C VAL A 151 -1.86 2.71 -7.55
N ARG A 152 -0.98 2.06 -8.33
CA ARG A 152 -1.02 2.11 -9.79
C ARG A 152 -0.88 0.72 -10.38
N THR A 153 -1.68 0.43 -11.40
CA THR A 153 -1.61 -0.79 -12.20
C THR A 153 -1.23 -0.47 -13.64
N GLY A 154 -0.73 -1.48 -14.35
CA GLY A 154 -0.55 -1.40 -15.80
C GLY A 154 -1.90 -1.33 -16.53
N HIS A 155 -1.95 -0.62 -17.65
CA HIS A 155 -3.11 -0.63 -18.54
C HIS A 155 -3.34 -2.05 -19.10
N HIS A 156 -4.56 -2.55 -18.94
CA HIS A 156 -4.96 -3.90 -19.34
C HIS A 156 -6.20 -3.97 -20.23
N GLN A 157 -6.80 -2.82 -20.53
CA GLN A 157 -7.89 -2.72 -21.49
C GLN A 157 -7.44 -3.26 -22.86
N PRO A 158 -8.35 -3.87 -23.65
CA PRO A 158 -8.00 -4.44 -24.95
C PRO A 158 -7.29 -3.44 -25.86
N ASP A 159 -6.21 -3.88 -26.51
CA ASP A 159 -5.54 -3.08 -27.53
C ASP A 159 -6.44 -2.93 -28.79
N PRO A 160 -6.08 -2.06 -29.77
CA PRO A 160 -6.88 -1.88 -30.98
C PRO A 160 -7.09 -3.16 -31.82
N THR A 161 -6.34 -4.24 -31.55
CA THR A 161 -6.49 -5.56 -32.20
C THR A 161 -7.44 -6.48 -31.44
N GLY A 162 -7.92 -6.05 -30.27
CA GLY A 162 -8.79 -6.82 -29.38
C GLY A 162 -8.04 -7.78 -28.46
N ARG A 163 -6.71 -7.75 -28.44
CA ARG A 163 -5.93 -8.55 -27.49
C ARG A 163 -5.97 -7.88 -26.12
N THR A 164 -6.36 -8.64 -25.12
CA THR A 164 -6.34 -8.27 -23.70
C THR A 164 -5.16 -8.97 -23.00
N ILE A 165 -4.75 -8.44 -21.86
CA ILE A 165 -3.78 -9.09 -20.98
C ILE A 165 -4.55 -9.73 -19.82
N ALA A 166 -4.14 -10.95 -19.45
CA ALA A 166 -4.78 -11.67 -18.36
C ALA A 166 -4.28 -11.23 -16.99
N HIS A 167 -3.05 -10.72 -16.92
CA HIS A 167 -2.43 -10.32 -15.68
C HIS A 167 -1.85 -8.92 -15.75
N VAL A 168 -1.92 -8.23 -14.62
CA VAL A 168 -1.30 -6.94 -14.37
C VAL A 168 -0.36 -7.00 -13.18
N ASN A 169 0.60 -6.08 -13.19
CA ASN A 169 1.41 -5.76 -12.03
C ASN A 169 0.87 -4.48 -11.37
N ALA A 170 1.04 -4.39 -10.06
CA ALA A 170 0.61 -3.24 -9.28
C ALA A 170 1.75 -2.69 -8.43
N THR A 171 1.88 -1.37 -8.37
CA THR A 171 2.76 -0.66 -7.45
C THR A 171 1.94 -0.05 -6.33
N PHE A 172 2.27 -0.41 -5.09
CA PHE A 172 1.70 0.15 -3.87
C PHE A 172 2.80 0.96 -3.18
N SER A 173 2.61 2.26 -2.99
CA SER A 173 3.66 3.16 -2.51
C SER A 173 3.15 4.10 -1.42
N ARG A 174 3.88 4.23 -0.31
CA ARG A 174 3.61 5.28 0.70
C ARG A 174 3.98 6.68 0.19
N PHE A 175 4.86 6.73 -0.80
CA PHE A 175 5.20 7.97 -1.50
C PHE A 175 4.17 8.21 -2.62
N PRO A 176 3.79 9.48 -2.89
CA PRO A 176 2.89 9.79 -3.99
C PRO A 176 3.43 9.33 -5.35
N ILE A 177 2.60 8.64 -6.14
CA ILE A 177 2.95 8.27 -7.51
C ILE A 177 2.50 9.40 -8.44
N VAL A 178 3.47 10.22 -8.83
CA VAL A 178 3.23 11.45 -9.62
C VAL A 178 2.97 11.17 -11.10
N ASP A 179 3.53 10.10 -11.64
CA ASP A 179 3.35 9.69 -13.04
C ASP A 179 3.48 8.17 -13.16
N ALA A 180 2.75 7.57 -14.10
CA ALA A 180 2.81 6.16 -14.40
C ALA A 180 2.57 5.96 -15.90
N LYS A 181 3.43 5.17 -16.54
CA LYS A 181 3.34 4.91 -17.98
C LYS A 181 3.35 3.41 -18.24
N THR A 182 2.33 2.93 -18.94
CA THR A 182 2.33 1.57 -19.48
C THR A 182 2.96 1.59 -20.87
N HIS A 183 3.81 0.61 -21.14
CA HIS A 183 4.39 0.42 -22.47
C HIS A 183 3.47 -0.43 -23.35
N PRO A 184 3.44 -0.20 -24.67
CA PRO A 184 2.71 -1.06 -25.59
C PRO A 184 3.24 -2.50 -25.48
N SER A 185 2.33 -3.45 -25.35
CA SER A 185 2.59 -4.90 -25.30
C SER A 185 2.33 -5.58 -26.64
#